data_AF-A0A349JQE9-F1
#
_entry.id   AF-A0A349JQE9-F1
#
_cell.length_a   1.000
_cell.length_b   1.000
_cell.length_c   1.000
_cell.angle_alpha   90.00
_cell.angle_beta   90.00
_cell.angle_gamma   90.00
#
_symmetry.space_group_name_H-M   'P 1'
#
loop_
_entity.id
_entity.type
_entity.pdbx_description
1 polymer ?
#
loop_
_entity_poly.entity_id
_entity_poly.type
_entity_poly.pdbx_seq_one_letter_code
_entity_poly.pdbx_strand_id
1 'polypeptide(L)'
;MSSYKIGLDFGTTNSIISYLTPNGELEAFPYPPPNGEKYVPSFIAYHPDGYTEIGTPARTAAAHDSSVETYGNFKMRLPLKESEFG
;
A
#
# COMPACT_ATOMS: atom_id res chain seq x y z
N MET A 1 8.63 4.64 -26.04
CA MET A 1 8.68 4.44 -24.57
C MET A 1 8.26 3.01 -24.28
N SER A 2 9.06 2.22 -23.55
CA SER A 2 8.60 0.91 -23.10
C SER A 2 7.53 1.11 -22.03
N SER A 3 6.30 0.74 -22.31
CA SER A 3 5.23 0.72 -21.31
C SER A 3 5.42 -0.54 -20.48
N TYR A 4 5.76 -0.39 -19.19
CA TYR A 4 5.69 -1.52 -18.26
C TYR A 4 4.22 -1.88 -18.04
N LYS A 5 3.88 -3.15 -18.25
CA LYS A 5 2.55 -3.67 -17.92
C LYS A 5 2.62 -4.20 -16.50
N ILE A 6 1.97 -3.50 -15.58
CA ILE A 6 1.86 -3.92 -14.18
C ILE A 6 0.43 -4.34 -13.89
N GLY A 7 0.29 -5.37 -13.06
CA GLY A 7 -0.95 -5.69 -12.38
C GLY A 7 -0.93 -5.08 -10.98
N LEU A 8 -2.05 -4.51 -10.55
CA LEU A 8 -2.26 -4.08 -9.17
C LEU A 8 -3.55 -4.71 -8.67
N ASP A 9 -3.43 -5.64 -7.73
CA ASP A 9 -4.55 -5.98 -6.87
C ASP A 9 -4.51 -5.03 -5.68
N PHE A 10 -5.40 -4.04 -5.72
CA PHE A 10 -5.55 -3.07 -4.65
C PHE A 10 -6.59 -3.59 -3.67
N GLY A 11 -6.20 -4.43 -2.71
CA GLY A 11 -7.12 -5.04 -1.75
C GLY A 11 -7.41 -4.16 -0.53
N THR A 12 -8.43 -4.52 0.26
CA THR A 12 -8.80 -3.78 1.46
C THR A 12 -7.74 -3.87 2.55
N THR A 13 -7.17 -5.05 2.74
CA THR A 13 -6.16 -5.32 3.78
C THR A 13 -4.75 -5.27 3.23
N ASN A 14 -4.52 -5.91 2.08
CA ASN A 14 -3.21 -5.96 1.43
C ASN A 14 -3.38 -5.68 -0.06
N SER A 15 -2.32 -5.17 -0.65
CA SER A 15 -2.15 -4.97 -2.09
C SER A 15 -0.94 -5.74 -2.59
N ILE A 16 -0.96 -6.14 -3.86
CA ILE A 16 0.19 -6.76 -4.53
C ILE A 16 0.37 -6.16 -5.92
N ILE A 17 1.63 -5.93 -6.28
CA ILE A 17 2.01 -5.44 -7.61
C ILE A 17 2.70 -6.59 -8.34
N SER A 18 2.23 -6.91 -9.53
CA SER A 18 2.84 -7.92 -10.40
C SER A 18 3.31 -7.32 -11.72
N TYR A 19 4.30 -7.94 -12.34
CA TYR A 19 4.82 -7.53 -13.65
C TYR A 19 5.35 -8.75 -14.42
N LEU A 20 5.46 -8.59 -15.74
CA LEU A 20 6.14 -9.58 -16.58
C LEU A 20 7.62 -9.22 -16.67
N THR A 21 8.48 -10.19 -16.37
CA THR A 21 9.92 -10.09 -16.62
C THR A 21 10.22 -10.00 -18.11
N PRO A 22 11.46 -9.62 -18.52
CA PRO A 22 11.85 -9.65 -19.93
C PRO A 22 11.69 -11.03 -20.61
N ASN A 23 11.68 -12.11 -19.83
CA ASN A 23 11.51 -13.48 -20.31
C ASN A 23 10.05 -13.91 -20.40
N GLY A 24 9.09 -13.05 -20.01
CA GLY A 24 7.66 -13.36 -20.02
C GLY A 24 7.16 -14.07 -18.76
N GLU A 25 8.01 -14.26 -17.74
CA GLU A 25 7.60 -14.83 -16.46
C GLU A 25 6.87 -13.80 -15.59
N LEU A 26 5.87 -14.24 -14.82
CA LEU A 26 5.14 -13.40 -13.89
C LEU A 26 5.89 -13.29 -12.55
N GLU A 27 6.18 -12.06 -12.14
CA GLU A 27 6.81 -11.76 -10.84
C GLU A 27 5.97 -10.78 -10.03
N ALA A 28 6.20 -10.76 -8.72
CA ALA A 28 5.60 -9.82 -7.79
C ALA A 28 6.69 -8.89 -7.22
N PHE A 29 6.38 -7.60 -7.18
CA PHE A 29 7.29 -6.57 -6.69
C PHE A 29 7.37 -6.63 -5.15
N PRO A 30 8.57 -6.79 -4.56
CA PRO A 30 8.77 -6.74 -3.12
C PRO A 30 8.81 -5.29 -2.63
N TYR A 31 8.14 -5.01 -1.50
CA TYR A 31 8.14 -3.69 -0.88
C TYR A 31 8.45 -3.76 0.63
N PRO A 32 9.42 -2.97 1.13
CA PRO A 32 10.36 -2.17 0.33
C PRO A 32 11.33 -3.06 -0.46
N PRO A 33 11.77 -2.65 -1.67
CA PRO A 33 12.73 -3.42 -2.44
C PRO A 33 14.12 -3.45 -1.77
N PRO A 34 14.98 -4.45 -2.05
CA PRO A 34 14.74 -5.59 -2.95
C PRO A 34 14.15 -6.82 -2.24
N ASN A 35 14.16 -6.88 -0.91
CA ASN A 35 13.87 -8.09 -0.13
C ASN A 35 12.65 -7.94 0.79
N GLY A 36 11.80 -6.94 0.55
CA GLY A 36 10.58 -6.74 1.31
C GLY A 36 9.49 -7.75 0.99
N GLU A 37 8.35 -7.57 1.64
CA GLU A 37 7.17 -8.42 1.46
C GLU A 37 6.52 -8.16 0.10
N LYS A 38 5.98 -9.21 -0.51
CA LYS A 38 5.23 -9.10 -1.77
C LYS A 38 3.79 -8.61 -1.56
N TYR A 39 3.23 -8.91 -0.38
CA TYR A 39 1.94 -8.39 0.05
C TYR A 39 2.16 -7.16 0.90
N VAL A 40 1.75 -6.01 0.39
CA VAL A 40 1.91 -4.71 1.03
C VAL A 40 0.62 -4.38 1.78
N PRO A 41 0.64 -4.15 3.10
CA PRO A 41 -0.55 -3.69 3.80
C PRO A 41 -1.14 -2.43 3.14
N SER A 42 -2.45 -2.41 2.91
CA SER A 42 -3.18 -1.24 2.41
C SER A 42 -3.37 -0.25 3.56
N PHE A 43 -2.26 0.37 3.95
CA PHE A 43 -2.13 1.15 5.19
C PHE A 43 -1.18 2.32 4.96
N ILE A 44 -1.53 3.50 5.48
CA ILE A 44 -0.76 4.74 5.33
C ILE A 44 -0.64 5.41 6.70
N ALA A 45 0.51 6.02 6.98
CA ALA A 45 0.74 6.83 8.16
C ALA A 45 1.39 8.17 7.78
N TYR A 46 0.89 9.27 8.33
CA TYR A 46 1.38 10.62 8.13
C TYR A 46 2.04 11.14 9.41
N HIS A 47 3.29 11.58 9.27
CA HIS A 47 4.08 12.12 10.37
C HIS A 47 4.01 13.66 10.39
N PRO A 48 4.16 14.31 11.56
CA PRO A 48 4.09 15.77 11.69
C PRO A 48 5.13 16.55 10.87
N ASP A 49 6.24 15.90 10.51
CA ASP A 49 7.31 16.46 9.68
C ASP A 49 7.04 16.36 8.17
N GLY A 50 5.88 15.81 7.78
CA GLY A 50 5.48 15.59 6.39
C GLY A 50 5.97 14.27 5.80
N TYR A 51 6.67 13.42 6.58
CA TYR A 51 7.04 12.08 6.14
C TYR A 51 5.82 11.17 6.06
N THR A 52 5.78 10.31 5.05
CA THR A 52 4.67 9.35 4.84
C THR A 52 5.23 7.94 4.81
N GLU A 53 4.67 7.08 5.64
CA GLU A 53 4.92 5.65 5.61
C GLU A 53 3.78 4.91 4.92
N ILE A 54 4.11 3.81 4.25
CA ILE A 54 3.15 2.96 3.53
C ILE A 54 3.43 1.51 3.90
N GLY A 55 2.39 0.69 4.01
CA GLY A 55 2.55 -0.76 4.18
C GLY A 55 2.93 -1.14 5.61
N THR A 56 3.89 -2.05 5.74
CA THR A 56 4.31 -2.59 7.04
C THR A 56 4.81 -1.50 8.01
N PRO A 57 5.69 -0.55 7.59
CA PRO A 57 6.08 0.57 8.46
C PRO A 57 4.89 1.37 9.01
N ALA A 58 3.93 1.75 8.17
CA ALA A 58 2.75 2.49 8.59
C ALA A 58 1.88 1.72 9.59
N ARG A 59 1.68 0.42 9.33
CA ARG A 59 0.95 -0.46 10.25
C ARG A 59 1.66 -0.61 11.60
N THR A 60 2.98 -0.68 11.58
CA THR A 60 3.81 -0.73 12.80
C THR A 60 3.75 0.58 13.57
N ALA A 61 3.83 1.73 12.89
CA ALA A 61 3.68 3.04 13.51
C ALA A 61 2.34 3.16 14.27
N ALA A 62 1.22 2.80 13.64
CA ALA A 62 -0.10 2.79 14.29
C ALA A 62 -0.17 1.91 15.55
N ALA A 63 0.59 0.82 15.58
CA ALA A 63 0.61 -0.11 16.72
C ALA A 63 1.46 0.40 17.89
N HIS A 64 2.45 1.26 17.64
CA HIS A 64 3.42 1.72 18.65
C HIS A 64 3.23 3.17 19.06
N ASP A 65 2.66 4.01 18.21
CA ASP A 65 2.47 5.43 18.45
C ASP A 65 1.07 5.87 18.00
N SER A 66 0.18 6.07 18.97
CA SER A 66 -1.19 6.51 18.73
C SER A 66 -1.31 7.99 18.35
N SER A 67 -0.21 8.76 18.41
CA SER A 67 -0.19 10.16 17.98
C SER A 67 -0.01 10.31 16.47
N VAL A 68 0.45 9.25 15.79
CA VAL A 68 0.61 9.24 14.34
C VAL A 68 -0.74 9.09 13.67
N GLU A 69 -1.02 9.97 12.72
CA GLU A 69 -2.24 9.91 11.92
C GLU A 69 -2.14 8.73 10.95
N THR A 70 -3.07 7.77 11.05
CA THR A 70 -3.01 6.55 10.24
C THR A 70 -4.34 6.14 9.63
N TYR A 71 -4.26 5.50 8.47
CA TYR A 71 -5.41 5.08 7.67
C TYR A 71 -5.25 3.64 7.19
N GLY A 72 -6.23 2.80 7.51
CA GLY A 72 -6.36 1.43 7.01
C GLY A 72 -7.81 1.11 6.63
N ASN A 73 -8.01 0.01 5.90
CA ASN A 73 -9.33 -0.41 5.40
C ASN A 73 -10.07 0.65 4.56
N PHE A 74 -9.37 1.68 4.09
CA PHE A 74 -9.97 2.80 3.34
C PHE A 74 -10.64 2.36 2.04
N LYS A 75 -10.26 1.20 1.47
CA LYS A 75 -10.96 0.62 0.31
C LYS A 75 -12.45 0.38 0.57
N MET A 76 -12.85 0.07 1.81
CA MET A 76 -14.27 -0.10 2.16
C MET A 76 -15.08 1.20 2.04
N ARG A 77 -14.40 2.34 2.01
CA ARG A 77 -15.00 3.67 1.84
C ARG A 77 -14.92 4.16 0.40
N LEU A 78 -14.26 3.45 -0.51
CA LEU A 78 -14.25 3.77 -1.93
C LEU A 78 -15.46 3.09 -2.61
N PRO A 79 -16.32 3.79 -3.38
CA PRO A 79 -16.28 5.18 -3.84
C PRO A 79 -17.30 6.07 -3.10
N LEU A 80 -17.53 5.82 -1.81
CA LEU A 80 -18.54 6.55 -1.05
C LEU A 80 -18.20 8.05 -1.07
N LYS A 81 -19.24 8.87 -1.19
CA LYS A 81 -19.07 10.32 -1.11
C LYS A 81 -18.66 10.69 0.31
N GLU A 82 -17.87 11.75 0.47
CA GLU A 82 -17.43 12.21 1.80
C GLU A 82 -18.60 12.45 2.78
N SER A 83 -19.78 12.80 2.25
CA SER A 83 -21.02 12.93 3.01
C SER A 83 -21.47 11.65 3.75
N GLU A 84 -20.91 10.49 3.41
CA GLU A 84 -21.25 9.18 3.99
C GLU A 84 -20.23 8.71 5.04
N PHE A 85 -19.26 9.55 5.44
CA PHE A 85 -18.16 9.15 6.31
C PHE A 85 -18.46 9.18 7.83
N GLY A 86 -19.62 9.70 8.24
CA GLY A 86 -20.11 9.69 9.62
C GLY A 86 -19.46 10.75 10.50
#